data_AF-A0A527D7X0-F1
#
_entry.id   AF-A0A527D7X0-F1
#
_cell.length_a   1.000
_cell.length_b   1.000
_cell.length_c   1.000
_cell.angle_alpha   90.00
_cell.angle_beta   90.00
_cell.angle_gamma   90.00
#
_symmetry.space_group_name_H-M   'P 1'
#
loop_
_entity.id
_entity.type
_entity.pdbx_description
1 polymer ?
#
loop_
_entity_poly.entity_id
_entity_poly.type
_entity_poly.pdbx_seq_one_letter_code
_entity_poly.pdbx_strand_id
1 'polypeptide(L)'
;GSGHIVVVSSSTGRYIHPSVVYSGTKHAASAMAESLRREIGKDGIRVTVIEPGAVRTEFTANMRDDVRLAVEKRLGNVEQLESEDIAMLYAVSQPPRVNVNILTLYPTQQA
;
A
#
# COMPACT_ATOMS: atom_id res chain seq x y z
N GLY A 1 14.01 -13.04 17.65
CA GLY A 1 12.58 -12.96 18.05
C GLY A 1 11.73 -13.60 16.97
N SER A 2 10.42 -13.39 16.96
CA SER A 2 9.58 -13.73 15.79
C SER A 2 8.48 -12.69 15.68
N GLY A 3 8.14 -12.28 14.46
CA GLY A 3 7.08 -11.30 14.25
C GLY A 3 6.92 -10.93 12.79
N HIS A 4 5.90 -10.11 12.53
CA HIS A 4 5.62 -9.61 11.20
C HIS A 4 5.14 -8.16 11.30
N ILE A 5 5.85 -7.25 10.66
CA ILE A 5 5.47 -5.85 10.50
C ILE A 5 4.83 -5.70 9.12
N VAL A 6 3.60 -5.21 9.07
CA VAL A 6 2.90 -4.91 7.82
C VAL A 6 2.74 -3.40 7.71
N VAL A 7 3.29 -2.83 6.65
CA VAL A 7 3.25 -1.38 6.38
C VAL A 7 2.29 -1.12 5.23
N VAL A 8 1.25 -0.33 5.48
CA VAL A 8 0.30 0.09 4.45
C VAL A 8 0.83 1.33 3.75
N SER A 9 1.39 1.11 2.55
CA SER A 9 1.84 2.15 1.64
C SER A 9 0.72 2.52 0.66
N SER A 10 1.05 2.71 -0.62
CA SER A 10 0.18 2.97 -1.75
C SER A 10 0.95 2.68 -3.04
N SER A 11 0.25 2.37 -4.11
CA SER A 11 0.79 2.41 -5.48
C SER A 11 1.56 3.72 -5.77
N THR A 12 1.12 4.85 -5.22
CA THR A 12 1.79 6.15 -5.36
C THR A 12 3.11 6.25 -4.59
N GLY A 13 3.46 5.24 -3.80
CA GLY A 13 4.76 5.08 -3.15
C GLY A 13 5.84 4.53 -4.08
N ARG A 14 5.49 4.20 -5.33
CA ARG A 14 6.40 3.67 -6.37
C ARG A 14 6.32 4.39 -7.70
N TYR A 15 5.13 4.84 -8.06
CA TYR A 15 4.87 5.48 -9.35
C TYR A 15 4.61 6.97 -9.18
N ILE A 16 4.96 7.73 -10.21
CA ILE A 16 4.74 9.18 -10.24
C ILE A 16 3.23 9.44 -10.24
N HIS A 17 2.75 10.18 -9.24
CA HIS A 17 1.35 10.54 -9.07
C HIS A 17 1.23 12.03 -8.74
N PRO A 18 0.21 12.74 -9.27
CA PRO A 18 -0.04 14.15 -8.98
C PRO A 18 -0.57 14.38 -7.55
N SER A 19 0.25 14.07 -6.55
CA SER A 19 0.04 14.37 -5.14
C SER A 19 1.38 14.35 -4.41
N VAL A 20 2.08 15.50 -4.39
CA VAL A 20 3.50 15.59 -3.96
C VAL A 20 3.69 15.08 -2.53
N VAL A 21 2.91 15.61 -1.57
CA VAL A 21 3.06 15.26 -0.15
C VAL A 21 2.68 13.80 0.09
N TYR A 22 1.51 13.37 -0.41
CA TYR A 22 1.06 11.99 -0.21
C TYR A 22 2.04 10.99 -0.84
N SER A 23 2.41 11.19 -2.10
CA SER A 23 3.35 10.31 -2.81
C SER A 23 4.71 10.29 -2.13
N GLY A 24 5.21 11.45 -1.67
CA GLY A 24 6.45 11.53 -0.88
C GLY A 24 6.37 10.71 0.41
N THR A 25 5.29 10.83 1.19
CA THR A 25 5.14 10.04 2.42
C THR A 25 5.07 8.53 2.14
N LYS A 26 4.43 8.12 1.05
CA LYS A 26 4.30 6.70 0.69
C LYS A 26 5.59 6.12 0.12
N HIS A 27 6.38 6.92 -0.61
CA HIS A 27 7.75 6.55 -0.99
C HIS A 27 8.62 6.38 0.26
N ALA A 28 8.57 7.33 1.20
CA ALA A 28 9.33 7.25 2.45
C ALA A 28 8.95 6.01 3.27
N ALA A 29 7.66 5.73 3.45
CA ALA A 29 7.18 4.55 4.18
C ALA A 29 7.70 3.24 3.56
N SER A 30 7.67 3.14 2.22
CA SER A 30 8.14 1.94 1.49
C SER A 30 9.66 1.76 1.64
N ALA A 31 10.42 2.86 1.53
CA ALA A 31 11.87 2.84 1.70
C ALA A 31 12.28 2.48 3.15
N MET A 32 11.60 3.05 4.14
CA MET A 32 11.83 2.73 5.56
C MET A 32 11.54 1.25 5.85
N ALA A 33 10.45 0.71 5.31
CA ALA A 33 10.10 -0.70 5.49
C ALA A 33 11.12 -1.65 4.85
N GLU A 34 11.61 -1.34 3.64
CA GLU A 34 12.65 -2.14 2.97
C GLU A 34 13.99 -2.07 3.72
N SER A 35 14.37 -0.91 4.29
CA SER A 35 15.56 -0.82 5.16
C SER A 35 15.39 -1.68 6.40
N LEU A 36 14.25 -1.53 7.09
CA LEU A 36 13.95 -2.26 8.31
C LEU A 36 14.02 -3.78 8.08
N ARG A 37 13.44 -4.28 6.98
CA ARG A 37 13.51 -5.70 6.59
C ARG A 37 14.95 -6.23 6.57
N ARG A 38 15.89 -5.44 6.05
CA ARG A 38 17.31 -5.82 5.95
C ARG A 38 18.00 -5.83 7.30
N GLU A 39 17.61 -4.92 8.19
CA GLU A 39 18.17 -4.79 9.53
C GLU A 39 17.75 -5.96 10.45
N ILE A 40 16.47 -6.34 10.41
CA ILE A 40 15.87 -7.26 11.39
C ILE A 40 15.53 -8.66 10.84
N GLY A 41 15.73 -8.91 9.55
CA GLY A 41 15.40 -10.20 8.93
C GLY A 41 16.16 -11.38 9.55
N LYS A 42 17.42 -11.17 9.95
CA LYS A 42 18.25 -12.16 10.67
C LYS A 42 17.69 -12.54 12.04
N ASP A 43 16.86 -11.66 12.63
CA ASP A 43 16.24 -11.88 13.93
C ASP A 43 14.91 -12.63 13.83
N GLY A 44 14.55 -13.11 12.63
CA GLY A 44 13.31 -13.85 12.37
C GLY A 44 12.07 -12.96 12.24
N ILE A 45 12.25 -11.65 12.06
CA ILE A 45 11.14 -10.69 11.91
C ILE A 45 10.95 -10.36 10.43
N ARG A 46 9.73 -10.56 9.94
CA ARG A 46 9.35 -10.24 8.56
C ARG A 46 8.81 -8.84 8.44
N VAL A 47 9.02 -8.22 7.29
CA VAL A 47 8.44 -6.92 6.96
C VAL A 47 7.79 -7.00 5.57
N THR A 48 6.52 -6.64 5.49
CA THR A 48 5.78 -6.58 4.21
C THR A 48 5.24 -5.18 3.99
N VAL A 49 5.40 -4.67 2.78
CA VAL A 49 4.73 -3.47 2.31
C VAL A 49 3.51 -3.85 1.48
N ILE A 50 2.35 -3.28 1.80
CA ILE A 50 1.13 -3.40 0.99
C ILE A 50 0.93 -2.08 0.24
N GLU A 51 0.79 -2.13 -1.08
CA GLU A 51 0.68 -0.96 -1.97
C GLU A 51 -0.62 -1.01 -2.78
N PRO A 52 -1.76 -0.58 -2.22
CA PRO A 52 -3.02 -0.58 -2.96
C PRO A 52 -3.08 0.53 -4.02
N GLY A 53 -3.79 0.25 -5.11
CA GLY A 53 -4.37 1.20 -6.04
C GLY A 53 -5.60 1.88 -5.43
N ALA A 54 -6.63 2.10 -6.24
CA ALA A 54 -7.90 2.65 -5.78
C ALA A 54 -8.67 1.58 -5.00
N VAL A 55 -9.07 1.95 -3.78
CA VAL A 55 -9.84 1.11 -2.86
C VAL A 55 -11.01 1.93 -2.34
N ARG A 56 -12.21 1.34 -2.37
CA ARG A 56 -13.42 1.95 -1.86
C ARG A 56 -13.36 2.00 -0.33
N THR A 57 -13.06 3.18 0.21
CA THR A 57 -12.90 3.41 1.65
C THR A 57 -13.30 4.84 2.00
N GLU A 58 -13.33 5.15 3.29
CA GLU A 58 -13.51 6.52 3.80
C GLU A 58 -12.27 7.42 3.60
N PHE A 59 -11.24 6.95 2.88
CA PHE A 59 -9.97 7.68 2.71
C PHE A 59 -10.14 9.11 2.18
N THR A 60 -11.13 9.35 1.31
CA THR A 60 -11.41 10.67 0.75
C THR A 60 -12.40 11.51 1.57
N ALA A 61 -13.01 10.95 2.62
CA ALA A 61 -14.14 11.57 3.32
C ALA A 61 -13.77 12.89 4.02
N ASN A 62 -12.53 13.01 4.50
CA ASN A 62 -12.02 14.21 5.18
C ASN A 62 -11.10 15.07 4.29
N MET A 63 -11.04 14.79 2.99
CA MET A 63 -10.31 15.64 2.05
C MET A 63 -11.11 16.92 1.76
N ARG A 64 -10.40 17.99 1.39
CA ARG A 64 -11.05 19.16 0.82
C ARG A 64 -11.83 18.77 -0.44
N ASP A 65 -12.96 19.43 -0.69
CA ASP A 65 -13.85 19.09 -1.81
C ASP A 65 -13.15 19.17 -3.17
N ASP A 66 -12.27 20.15 -3.38
CA ASP A 66 -11.50 20.30 -4.62
C ASP A 66 -10.64 19.06 -4.92
N VAL A 67 -9.99 18.53 -3.87
CA VAL A 67 -9.14 17.34 -3.96
C VAL A 67 -9.99 16.08 -4.14
N ARG A 68 -11.08 15.94 -3.38
CA ARG A 68 -11.99 14.80 -3.47
C ARG A 68 -12.61 14.69 -4.87
N LEU A 69 -13.13 15.78 -5.41
CA LEU A 69 -13.70 15.82 -6.77
C LEU A 69 -12.64 15.51 -7.84
N ALA A 70 -11.39 15.96 -7.66
CA ALA A 70 -10.30 15.62 -8.58
C ALA A 70 -9.97 14.12 -8.56
N VAL A 71 -9.97 13.50 -7.37
CA VAL A 71 -9.78 12.05 -7.21
C VAL A 71 -10.94 11.28 -7.86
N GLU A 72 -12.19 11.64 -7.55
CA GLU A 72 -13.40 11.03 -8.13
C GLU A 72 -13.39 11.13 -9.66
N LYS A 73 -13.11 12.31 -10.22
CA LYS A 73 -12.99 12.52 -11.66
C LYS A 73 -11.91 11.65 -12.30
N ARG A 74 -10.78 11.45 -11.61
CA ARG A 74 -9.67 10.65 -12.12
C ARG A 74 -9.99 9.16 -12.10
N LEU A 75 -10.68 8.69 -11.06
CA LEU A 75 -11.12 7.30 -10.95
C LEU A 75 -12.27 7.00 -11.92
N GLY A 76 -13.11 7.99 -12.23
CA GLY A 76 -14.21 7.83 -13.17
C GLY A 76 -15.09 6.63 -12.81
N ASN A 77 -15.25 5.70 -13.75
CA ASN A 77 -16.03 4.48 -13.57
C ASN A 77 -15.18 3.25 -13.23
N VAL A 78 -13.92 3.42 -12.80
CA VAL A 78 -13.07 2.30 -12.38
C VAL A 78 -13.76 1.56 -11.24
N GLU A 79 -13.96 0.25 -11.43
CA GLU A 79 -14.41 -0.65 -10.39
C GLU A 79 -13.29 -0.80 -9.35
N GLN A 80 -13.38 -0.01 -8.27
CA GLN A 80 -12.37 0.02 -7.21
C GLN A 80 -12.31 -1.31 -6.46
N LEU A 81 -11.13 -1.60 -5.89
CA LEU A 81 -10.97 -2.70 -4.93
C LEU A 81 -11.85 -2.45 -3.70
N GLU A 82 -12.25 -3.52 -3.05
CA GLU A 82 -12.83 -3.51 -1.70
C GLU A 82 -11.75 -3.73 -0.64
N SER A 83 -12.12 -3.51 0.63
CA SER A 83 -11.19 -3.73 1.75
C SER A 83 -10.78 -5.21 1.87
N GLU A 84 -11.66 -6.12 1.48
CA GLU A 84 -11.47 -7.57 1.47
C GLU A 84 -10.48 -8.03 0.41
N ASP A 85 -10.32 -7.27 -0.69
CA ASP A 85 -9.35 -7.57 -1.75
C ASP A 85 -7.91 -7.30 -1.30
N ILE A 86 -7.72 -6.53 -0.23
CA ILE A 86 -6.40 -6.23 0.30
C ILE A 86 -5.81 -7.50 0.91
N ALA A 87 -4.94 -8.15 0.14
CA ALA A 87 -4.36 -9.46 0.43
C ALA A 87 -3.33 -9.50 1.58
N MET A 88 -3.62 -8.82 2.70
CA MET A 88 -2.88 -8.90 3.95
C MET A 88 -2.82 -10.33 4.48
N LEU A 89 -3.93 -11.07 4.41
CA LEU A 89 -3.98 -12.46 4.88
C LEU A 89 -2.98 -13.35 4.12
N TYR A 90 -2.83 -13.13 2.81
CA TYR A 90 -1.83 -13.83 2.01
C TYR A 90 -0.41 -13.55 2.54
N ALA A 91 -0.06 -12.29 2.78
CA ALA A 91 1.29 -11.95 3.26
C ALA A 91 1.61 -12.58 4.62
N VAL A 92 0.68 -12.51 5.59
CA VAL A 92 0.93 -12.97 6.96
C VAL A 92 0.87 -14.50 7.10
N SER A 93 0.10 -15.18 6.26
CA SER A 93 -0.07 -16.65 6.31
C SER A 93 1.11 -17.43 5.74
N GLN A 94 2.11 -16.77 5.13
CA GLN A 94 3.25 -17.47 4.57
C GLN A 94 4.10 -18.16 5.65
N PRO A 95 4.80 -19.27 5.33
CA PRO A 95 5.70 -19.92 6.26
C PRO A 95 6.77 -18.96 6.82
N PRO A 96 7.33 -19.20 8.02
CA PRO A 96 8.31 -18.29 8.64
C PRO A 96 9.54 -17.98 7.79
N ARG A 97 9.93 -18.91 6.90
CA ARG A 97 11.05 -18.75 5.95
C ARG A 97 10.74 -17.83 4.76
N VAL A 98 9.49 -17.41 4.58
CA VAL A 98 9.02 -16.60 3.45
C VAL A 98 8.66 -15.21 3.94
N ASN A 99 9.36 -14.20 3.40
CA ASN A 99 9.01 -12.79 3.54
C ASN A 99 8.40 -12.30 2.23
N VAL A 100 7.08 -12.08 2.19
CA VAL A 100 6.46 -11.33 1.08
C VAL A 100 6.94 -9.89 1.19
N ASN A 101 7.88 -9.48 0.33
CA ASN A 101 8.50 -8.16 0.49
C ASN A 101 7.50 -7.04 0.21
N ILE A 102 6.92 -7.03 -0.99
CA ILE A 102 5.96 -6.01 -1.38
C ILE A 102 4.82 -6.65 -2.17
N LEU A 103 3.59 -6.24 -1.86
CA LEU A 103 2.38 -6.66 -2.55
C LEU A 103 1.63 -5.44 -3.06
N THR A 104 1.63 -5.26 -4.38
CA THR A 104 0.93 -4.17 -5.04
C THR A 104 -0.34 -4.72 -5.69
N LEU A 105 -1.49 -4.10 -5.42
CA LEU A 105 -2.78 -4.53 -5.95
C LEU A 105 -3.45 -3.35 -6.66
N TYR A 106 -4.09 -3.61 -7.79
CA TYR A 106 -4.84 -2.61 -8.53
C TYR A 106 -6.20 -3.16 -8.92
N PRO A 107 -7.23 -2.29 -9.01
CA PRO A 107 -8.34 -2.53 -9.93
C PRO A 107 -7.79 -2.88 -11.30
N THR A 108 -8.32 -3.92 -11.94
CA THR A 108 -7.86 -4.35 -13.27
C THR A 108 -7.98 -3.23 -14.32
N GLN A 109 -8.96 -2.33 -14.14
CA GLN A 109 -9.23 -1.22 -15.05
C GLN A 109 -8.42 0.05 -14.70
N GLN A 110 -7.70 0.07 -13.58
CA GLN A 110 -6.86 1.20 -13.21
C GLN A 110 -5.53 1.12 -13.95
N ALA A 111 -5.42 1.91 -15.03
CA ALA A 111 -4.18 2.15 -15.76
C ALA A 111 -3.30 3.24 -15.11
#